data_AF-A0A7W7CDB5-F1
#
_entry.id   AF-A0A7W7CDB5-F1
#
_cell.length_a   1.000
_cell.length_b   1.000
_cell.length_c   1.000
_cell.angle_alpha   90.00
_cell.angle_beta   90.00
_cell.angle_gamma   90.00
#
_symmetry.space_group_name_H-M   'P 1'
#
loop_
_entity.id
_entity.type
_entity.pdbx_description
1 polymer ?
#
loop_
_entity_poly.entity_id
_entity_poly.type
_entity_poly.pdbx_seq_one_letter_code
_entity_poly.pdbx_strand_id
1 'polypeptide(L)'
;MAGPGFEADAAAMTKAISGFHQSATATKSTMSGLQSDLGWALSNSYQGNQAAAFQQLHTTLQDKMAKATGALDRMSSLMTDVSRNYNTGDSNATDDINKVASAATNSAAGSVFNRLAGGA
;
A
#
# COMPACT_ATOMS: atom_id res chain seq x y z
N MET A 1 -22.92 -5.50 11.44
CA MET A 1 -22.44 -6.09 10.17
C MET A 1 -21.88 -4.95 9.36
N ALA A 2 -20.60 -5.02 8.97
CA ALA A 2 -20.02 -4.09 8.02
C ALA A 2 -20.86 -4.11 6.74
N GLY A 3 -21.17 -2.95 6.16
CA GLY A 3 -22.02 -2.90 4.98
C GLY A 3 -21.35 -3.63 3.80
N PRO A 4 -22.09 -4.28 2.88
CA PRO A 4 -21.52 -5.01 1.75
C PRO A 4 -20.63 -4.14 0.83
N GLY A 5 -20.81 -2.81 0.83
CA GLY A 5 -19.90 -1.88 0.16
C GLY A 5 -18.53 -1.73 0.84
N PHE A 6 -18.48 -1.86 2.17
CA PHE A 6 -17.24 -1.77 2.94
C PHE A 6 -16.38 -3.03 2.76
N GLU A 7 -16.97 -4.22 2.81
CA GLU A 7 -16.24 -5.48 2.57
C GLU A 7 -15.66 -5.55 1.15
N ALA A 8 -16.42 -5.06 0.16
CA ALA A 8 -15.95 -4.98 -1.23
C ALA A 8 -14.76 -4.02 -1.38
N ASP A 9 -14.79 -2.86 -0.73
CA ASP A 9 -13.69 -1.88 -0.77
C ASP A 9 -12.46 -2.37 0.00
N ALA A 10 -12.65 -3.01 1.16
CA ALA A 10 -11.57 -3.63 1.93
C ALA A 10 -10.85 -4.74 1.14
N ALA A 11 -11.60 -5.58 0.41
CA ALA A 11 -11.04 -6.59 -0.47
C ALA A 11 -10.31 -5.98 -1.67
N ALA A 12 -10.86 -4.92 -2.27
CA ALA A 12 -10.23 -4.19 -3.37
C ALA A 12 -8.92 -3.52 -2.92
N MET A 13 -8.92 -2.87 -1.75
CA MET A 13 -7.73 -2.28 -1.13
C MET A 13 -6.67 -3.35 -0.85
N THR A 14 -7.04 -4.48 -0.24
CA THR A 14 -6.10 -5.58 0.04
C THR A 14 -5.42 -6.08 -1.25
N LYS A 15 -6.19 -6.22 -2.33
CA LYS A 15 -5.66 -6.62 -3.64
C LYS A 15 -4.73 -5.56 -4.24
N ALA A 16 -5.08 -4.28 -4.14
CA ALA A 16 -4.25 -3.17 -4.60
C ALA A 16 -2.92 -3.10 -3.84
N ILE A 17 -2.95 -3.29 -2.52
CA ILE A 17 -1.76 -3.34 -1.65
C ILE A 17 -0.85 -4.49 -2.07
N SER A 18 -1.40 -5.70 -2.22
CA SER A 18 -0.63 -6.87 -2.65
C SER A 18 0.02 -6.65 -4.03
N GLY A 19 -0.73 -6.11 -5.00
CA GLY A 19 -0.21 -5.78 -6.32
C GLY A 19 0.90 -4.73 -6.28
N PHE A 20 0.75 -3.71 -5.43
CA PHE A 20 1.78 -2.71 -5.20
C PHE A 20 3.06 -3.32 -4.63
N HIS A 21 2.96 -4.18 -3.60
CA HIS A 21 4.09 -4.88 -3.01
C HIS A 21 4.85 -5.75 -4.03
N GLN A 22 4.12 -6.46 -4.89
CA GLN A 22 4.73 -7.26 -5.96
C GLN A 22 5.47 -6.37 -6.97
N SER A 23 4.86 -5.28 -7.42
CA SER A 23 5.47 -4.34 -8.37
C SER A 23 6.71 -3.66 -7.78
N ALA A 24 6.63 -3.23 -6.51
CA ALA A 24 7.76 -2.64 -5.80
C ALA A 24 8.92 -3.64 -5.66
N THR A 25 8.62 -4.90 -5.31
CA THR A 25 9.63 -5.97 -5.20
C THR A 25 10.29 -6.27 -6.55
N ALA A 26 9.50 -6.41 -7.60
CA ALA A 26 10.02 -6.63 -8.96
C ALA A 26 10.91 -5.47 -9.40
N THR A 27 10.48 -4.23 -9.17
CA THR A 27 11.23 -3.02 -9.50
C THR A 27 12.57 -2.97 -8.76
N LYS A 28 12.57 -3.24 -7.45
CA LYS A 28 13.81 -3.31 -6.65
C LYS A 28 14.76 -4.40 -7.16
N SER A 29 14.23 -5.57 -7.52
CA SER A 29 15.01 -6.66 -8.09
C SER A 29 15.67 -6.26 -9.42
N THR A 30 14.90 -5.65 -10.33
CA THR A 30 15.43 -5.12 -11.60
C THR A 30 16.50 -4.05 -11.38
N MET A 31 16.29 -3.12 -10.42
CA MET A 31 17.28 -2.10 -10.09
C MET A 31 18.59 -2.69 -9.56
N SER A 32 18.50 -3.72 -8.70
CA SER A 32 19.66 -4.46 -8.20
C SER A 32 20.44 -5.15 -9.33
N GLY A 33 19.71 -5.81 -10.25
CA GLY A 33 20.31 -6.42 -11.44
C GLY A 33 21.03 -5.41 -12.32
N LEU A 34 20.39 -4.27 -12.61
CA LEU A 34 20.99 -3.19 -13.38
C LEU A 34 22.25 -2.62 -12.71
N GLN A 35 22.25 -2.45 -11.38
CA GLN A 35 23.45 -2.03 -10.64
C GLN A 35 24.60 -3.03 -10.79
N SER A 36 24.31 -4.33 -10.71
CA SER A 36 25.30 -5.39 -10.88
C SER A 36 25.90 -5.38 -12.29
N ASP A 37 25.05 -5.29 -13.32
CA ASP A 37 25.47 -5.26 -14.72
C ASP A 37 26.30 -4.01 -15.04
N LEU A 38 25.89 -2.85 -14.51
CA LEU A 38 26.64 -1.59 -14.67
C LEU A 38 28.00 -1.64 -13.98
N GLY A 39 28.07 -2.20 -12.76
CA GLY A 39 29.33 -2.39 -12.04
C GLY A 39 30.28 -3.31 -12.78
N TRP A 40 29.76 -4.39 -13.37
CA TRP A 40 30.53 -5.31 -14.20
C TRP A 40 31.07 -4.61 -15.47
N ALA A 41 30.21 -3.86 -16.17
CA ALA A 41 30.60 -3.12 -17.38
C ALA A 41 31.66 -2.05 -17.10
N LEU A 42 31.54 -1.34 -15.98
CA LEU A 42 32.53 -0.36 -15.54
C LEU A 42 33.89 -1.02 -15.28
N SER A 43 33.89 -2.21 -14.66
CA SER A 43 35.11 -2.91 -14.26
C SER A 43 35.83 -3.59 -15.44
N ASN A 44 35.10 -3.97 -16.49
CA ASN A 44 35.63 -4.83 -17.56
C ASN A 44 35.69 -4.21 -18.95
N SER A 45 34.97 -3.11 -19.24
CA SER A 45 34.75 -2.67 -20.63
C SER A 45 35.18 -1.24 -20.95
N TYR A 46 35.27 -0.35 -19.95
CA TYR A 46 35.57 1.06 -20.20
C TYR A 46 36.92 1.48 -19.61
N GLN A 47 37.72 2.20 -20.39
CA GLN A 47 39.01 2.78 -19.95
C GLN A 47 39.08 4.29 -20.28
N GLY A 48 39.89 5.02 -19.51
CA GLY A 48 40.12 6.45 -19.72
C GLY A 48 38.86 7.32 -19.58
N ASN A 49 38.68 8.30 -20.47
CA ASN A 49 37.55 9.24 -20.41
C ASN A 49 36.16 8.57 -20.50
N GLN A 50 36.07 7.40 -21.13
CA GLN A 50 34.82 6.64 -21.20
C GLN A 50 34.42 6.08 -19.83
N ALA A 51 35.39 5.61 -19.04
CA ALA A 51 35.16 5.14 -17.68
C ALA A 51 34.68 6.26 -16.76
N ALA A 52 35.24 7.48 -16.90
CA ALA A 52 34.84 8.64 -16.11
C ALA A 52 33.39 9.08 -16.42
N ALA A 53 33.02 9.15 -17.71
CA ALA A 53 31.64 9.45 -18.11
C ALA A 53 30.66 8.37 -17.63
N PHE A 54 31.04 7.10 -17.73
CA PHE A 54 30.22 5.99 -17.26
C PHE A 54 30.09 5.96 -15.72
N GLN A 55 31.14 6.32 -14.98
CA GLN A 55 31.06 6.49 -13.52
C GLN A 55 30.05 7.56 -13.13
N GLN A 56 30.05 8.72 -13.80
CA GLN A 56 29.07 9.78 -13.53
C GLN A 56 27.64 9.32 -13.81
N LEU A 57 27.42 8.62 -14.92
CA LEU A 57 26.13 8.03 -15.25
C LEU A 57 25.72 7.01 -14.18
N HIS A 58 26.62 6.11 -13.79
CA HIS A 58 26.38 5.10 -12.77
C HIS A 58 25.99 5.72 -11.43
N THR A 59 26.74 6.72 -10.93
CA THR A 59 26.42 7.43 -9.69
C THR A 59 25.06 8.11 -9.77
N THR A 60 24.74 8.76 -10.89
CA THR A 60 23.43 9.40 -11.09
C THR A 60 22.32 8.36 -11.07
N LEU A 61 22.51 7.22 -11.72
CA LEU A 61 21.53 6.14 -11.76
C LEU A 61 21.30 5.55 -10.36
N GLN A 62 22.36 5.30 -9.60
CA GLN A 62 22.27 4.82 -8.22
C GLN A 62 21.46 5.78 -7.34
N ASP A 63 21.72 7.10 -7.41
CA ASP A 63 20.97 8.10 -6.64
C ASP A 63 19.48 8.10 -7.00
N LYS A 64 19.15 8.02 -8.30
CA LYS A 64 17.76 7.93 -8.76
C LYS A 64 17.07 6.65 -8.30
N MET A 65 17.77 5.51 -8.34
CA MET A 65 17.26 4.23 -7.87
C MET A 65 17.04 4.22 -6.35
N ALA A 66 17.93 4.82 -5.57
CA ALA A 66 17.78 4.97 -4.12
C ALA A 66 16.53 5.82 -3.79
N LYS A 67 16.33 6.94 -4.49
CA LYS A 67 15.14 7.79 -4.35
C LYS A 67 13.85 7.04 -4.70
N ALA A 68 13.85 6.29 -5.80
CA ALA A 68 12.71 5.48 -6.22
C ALA A 68 12.38 4.39 -5.18
N THR A 69 13.42 3.70 -4.67
CA THR A 69 13.27 2.68 -3.63
C THR A 69 12.68 3.27 -2.35
N GLY A 70 13.18 4.42 -1.89
CA GLY A 70 12.64 5.10 -0.72
C GLY A 70 11.19 5.57 -0.90
N ALA A 71 10.81 5.99 -2.11
CA ALA A 71 9.42 6.34 -2.42
C ALA A 71 8.50 5.09 -2.38
N LEU A 72 8.96 3.96 -2.93
CA LEU A 72 8.24 2.68 -2.89
C LEU A 72 8.03 2.20 -1.45
N ASP A 73 9.06 2.31 -0.59
CA ASP A 73 8.96 1.95 0.83
C ASP A 73 7.97 2.86 1.59
N ARG A 74 8.01 4.16 1.31
CA ARG A 74 7.05 5.09 1.92
C ARG A 74 5.62 4.83 1.48
N MET A 75 5.40 4.54 0.20
CA MET A 75 4.08 4.14 -0.30
C MET A 75 3.60 2.83 0.31
N SER A 76 4.49 1.84 0.49
CA SER A 76 4.17 0.58 1.17
C SER A 76 3.74 0.80 2.63
N SER A 77 4.44 1.67 3.36
CA SER A 77 4.06 2.06 4.72
C SER A 77 2.68 2.74 4.74
N LEU A 78 2.46 3.73 3.87
CA LEU A 78 1.18 4.45 3.77
C LEU A 78 0.03 3.49 3.44
N MET A 79 0.25 2.55 2.53
CA MET A 79 -0.73 1.54 2.15
C MET A 79 -1.08 0.60 3.33
N THR A 80 -0.08 0.21 4.11
CA THR A 80 -0.27 -0.58 5.33
C THR A 80 -1.07 0.20 6.38
N ASP A 81 -0.76 1.49 6.56
CA ASP A 81 -1.48 2.37 7.47
C ASP A 81 -2.92 2.60 7.02
N VAL A 82 -3.15 2.78 5.72
CA VAL A 82 -4.51 2.88 5.14
C VAL A 82 -5.30 1.61 5.44
N SER A 83 -4.75 0.42 5.17
CA SER A 83 -5.42 -0.84 5.49
C SER A 83 -5.76 -0.97 6.98
N ARG A 84 -4.83 -0.60 7.85
CA ARG A 84 -5.03 -0.62 9.30
C ARG A 84 -6.12 0.34 9.73
N ASN A 85 -6.10 1.58 9.23
CA ASN A 85 -7.08 2.61 9.53
C ASN A 85 -8.47 2.23 9.02
N TYR A 86 -8.55 1.62 7.84
CA TYR A 86 -9.79 1.14 7.25
C TYR A 86 -10.45 0.07 8.14
N ASN A 87 -9.68 -0.96 8.53
CA ASN A 87 -10.17 -2.03 9.42
C ASN A 87 -10.56 -1.51 10.82
N THR A 88 -9.79 -0.56 11.36
CA THR A 88 -10.08 0.03 12.68
C THR A 88 -11.34 0.91 12.63
N GLY A 89 -11.50 1.71 11.56
CA GLY A 89 -12.67 2.55 11.36
C GLY A 89 -13.97 1.75 11.30
N ASP A 90 -13.95 0.60 10.63
CA ASP A 90 -15.12 -0.29 10.55
C ASP A 90 -15.43 -1.02 11.85
N SER A 91 -14.40 -1.45 12.58
CA SER A 91 -14.61 -2.02 13.92
C SER A 91 -15.30 -0.99 14.83
N ASN A 92 -14.86 0.27 14.79
CA ASN A 92 -15.47 1.35 15.58
C ASN A 92 -16.90 1.67 15.13
N ALA A 93 -17.15 1.77 13.81
CA ALA A 93 -18.48 2.04 13.28
C ALA A 93 -19.45 0.89 13.59
N THR A 94 -18.99 -0.35 13.46
CA THR A 94 -19.76 -1.56 13.82
C THR A 94 -20.07 -1.58 15.31
N ASP A 95 -19.09 -1.27 16.17
CA ASP A 95 -19.30 -1.19 17.61
C ASP A 95 -20.30 -0.09 17.98
N ASP A 96 -20.23 1.08 17.36
CA ASP A 96 -21.16 2.16 17.62
C ASP A 96 -22.58 1.84 17.11
N ILE A 97 -22.71 1.23 15.93
CA ILE A 97 -23.98 0.70 15.43
C ILE A 97 -24.54 -0.34 16.40
N ASN A 98 -23.72 -1.27 16.87
CA ASN A 98 -24.15 -2.30 17.82
C ASN A 98 -24.52 -1.72 19.18
N LYS A 99 -23.81 -0.71 19.68
CA LYS A 99 -24.15 0.02 20.92
C LYS A 99 -25.47 0.75 20.78
N VAL A 100 -25.69 1.46 19.67
CA VAL A 100 -26.97 2.13 19.41
C VAL A 100 -28.10 1.11 19.24
N ALA A 101 -27.86 0.02 18.52
CA ALA A 101 -28.83 -1.07 18.36
C ALA A 101 -29.21 -1.71 19.70
N SER A 102 -28.22 -1.95 20.56
CA SER A 102 -28.39 -2.50 21.92
C SER A 102 -29.11 -1.52 22.86
N ALA A 103 -28.85 -0.22 22.71
CA ALA A 103 -29.58 0.82 23.44
C ALA A 103 -31.02 0.97 22.93
N ALA A 104 -31.24 0.80 21.63
CA ALA A 104 -32.54 0.92 20.99
C ALA A 104 -33.45 -0.30 21.21
N THR A 105 -32.91 -1.47 21.57
CA THR A 105 -33.68 -2.71 21.77
C THR A 105 -34.67 -2.62 22.95
N ASN A 106 -34.47 -1.65 23.87
CA ASN A 106 -35.36 -1.39 25.00
C ASN A 106 -36.12 -0.05 24.90
N SER A 107 -36.25 0.53 23.69
CA SER A 107 -36.90 1.83 23.49
C SER A 107 -37.66 1.88 22.17
N ALA A 108 -38.65 2.79 22.04
CA ALA A 108 -39.40 3.00 20.80
C ALA A 108 -38.51 3.28 19.56
N ALA A 109 -37.27 3.72 19.79
CA ALA A 109 -36.20 3.86 18.79
C ALA A 109 -35.79 2.55 18.10
N GLY A 110 -36.04 1.38 18.70
CA GLY A 110 -35.75 0.06 18.11
C GLY A 110 -36.51 -0.20 16.80
N SER A 111 -37.73 0.34 16.67
CA SER A 111 -38.52 0.20 15.43
C SER A 111 -37.94 1.00 14.25
N VAL A 112 -37.36 2.17 14.52
CA VAL A 112 -36.69 3.01 13.52
C VAL A 112 -35.35 2.40 13.14
N PHE A 113 -34.61 1.86 14.11
CA PHE A 113 -33.34 1.19 13.86
C PHE A 113 -33.52 -0.09 13.04
N ASN A 114 -34.56 -0.90 13.33
CA ASN A 114 -34.88 -2.10 12.56
C ASN A 114 -35.18 -1.78 11.09
N ARG A 115 -35.93 -0.70 10.85
CA ARG A 115 -36.23 -0.21 9.48
C ARG A 115 -34.99 0.35 8.76
N LEU A 116 -34.07 1.02 9.47
CA LEU A 116 -32.82 1.50 8.88
C LEU A 116 -31.82 0.36 8.60
N ALA A 117 -31.83 -0.70 9.42
CA ALA A 117 -30.99 -1.88 9.26
C ALA A 117 -31.49 -2.86 8.18
N GLY A 118 -32.56 -2.52 7.45
CA GLY A 118 -33.12 -3.35 6.39
C GLY A 118 -34.06 -4.46 6.87
N GLY A 119 -34.47 -4.44 8.14
CA GLY A 119 -35.52 -5.32 8.66
C GLY A 119 -36.90 -4.76 8.30
N ALA A 120 -37.70 -5.58 7.60
CA ALA A 120 -39.14 -5.40 7.49
C ALA A 120 -39.84 -5.71 8.81
#